data_AF-A0A7X0NXU7-F1
#
_entry.id   AF-A0A7X0NXU7-F1
#
_cell.length_a   1.000
_cell.length_b   1.000
_cell.length_c   1.000
_cell.angle_alpha   90.00
_cell.angle_beta   90.00
_cell.angle_gamma   90.00
#
_symmetry.space_group_name_H-M   'P 1'
#
loop_
_entity.id
_entity.type
_entity.pdbx_description
1 polymer ?
#
loop_
_entity_poly.entity_id
_entity_poly.type
_entity_poly.pdbx_seq_one_letter_code
_entity_poly.pdbx_strand_id
1 'polypeptide(L)'
;MLMALAEFPDPGLPAHRNAVTAKSWFRETIGELTERLGVDDPSQLADHLTLVFEGLHASSQSLGPQGPAKQARSLVEKIITTAAPRPGTA
;
A
#
# COMPACT_ATOMS: atom_id res chain seq x y z
N MET A 1 13.03 -1.10 -6.93
CA MET A 1 11.82 -0.36 -7.36
C MET A 1 11.57 0.90 -6.54
N LEU A 2 11.60 0.87 -5.20
CA LEU A 2 11.25 2.05 -4.37
C LEU A 2 12.07 3.31 -4.71
N MET A 3 13.40 3.19 -4.75
CA MET A 3 14.29 4.30 -5.08
C MET A 3 14.41 4.55 -6.58
N ALA A 4 13.87 3.68 -7.44
CA ALA A 4 14.03 3.84 -8.89
C ALA A 4 13.40 5.15 -9.39
N LEU A 5 12.30 5.60 -8.80
CA LEU A 5 11.72 6.91 -9.14
C LEU A 5 12.52 8.10 -8.56
N ALA A 6 13.29 7.89 -7.50
CA ALA A 6 14.20 8.90 -6.95
C ALA A 6 15.51 8.97 -7.75
N GLU A 7 16.03 7.82 -8.19
CA GLU A 7 17.25 7.69 -9.00
C GLU A 7 17.02 8.05 -10.47
N PHE A 8 15.83 7.76 -11.00
CA PHE A 8 15.43 8.03 -12.39
C PHE A 8 14.16 8.88 -12.41
N PRO A 9 14.25 10.19 -12.09
CA PRO A 9 13.08 11.07 -12.02
C PRO A 9 12.47 11.39 -13.39
N ASP A 10 13.23 11.24 -14.48
CA ASP A 10 12.76 11.50 -15.85
C ASP A 10 11.73 10.43 -16.32
N PRO A 11 10.47 10.83 -16.61
CA PRO A 11 9.43 9.92 -17.09
C PRO A 11 9.73 9.26 -18.45
N GLY A 12 10.64 9.86 -19.25
CA GLY A 12 11.10 9.33 -20.52
C GLY A 12 12.02 8.12 -20.39
N LEU A 13 12.53 7.82 -19.19
CA LEU A 13 13.43 6.69 -18.97
C LEU A 13 12.65 5.37 -18.80
N PRO A 14 13.13 4.25 -19.41
CA PRO A 14 12.52 2.94 -19.21
C PRO A 14 12.42 2.53 -17.73
N ALA A 15 13.44 2.85 -16.93
CA ALA A 15 13.46 2.54 -15.50
C ALA A 15 12.32 3.24 -14.74
N HIS A 16 12.05 4.51 -15.05
CA HIS A 16 10.95 5.27 -14.46
C HIS A 16 9.60 4.64 -14.81
N ARG A 17 9.36 4.41 -16.11
CA ARG A 17 8.10 3.82 -16.58
C ARG A 17 7.84 2.46 -15.95
N ASN A 18 8.85 1.60 -15.89
CA ASN A 18 8.74 0.28 -15.28
C ASN A 18 8.41 0.38 -13.78
N ALA A 19 8.99 1.36 -13.07
CA ALA A 19 8.68 1.59 -11.66
C ALA A 19 7.25 2.10 -11.44
N VAL A 20 6.76 3.02 -12.28
CA VAL A 20 5.36 3.45 -12.25
C VAL A 20 4.43 2.27 -12.53
N THR A 21 4.67 1.50 -13.60
CA THR A 21 3.85 0.34 -13.96
C THR A 21 3.78 -0.68 -12.82
N ALA A 22 4.91 -0.99 -12.18
CA ALA A 22 4.92 -1.94 -11.05
C ALA A 22 4.11 -1.42 -9.85
N LYS A 23 4.20 -0.13 -9.53
CA LYS A 23 3.41 0.49 -8.45
C LYS A 23 1.92 0.53 -8.78
N SER A 24 1.56 0.86 -10.01
CA SER A 24 0.18 0.84 -10.50
C SER A 24 -0.41 -0.56 -10.43
N TRP A 25 0.31 -1.57 -10.93
CA TRP A 25 -0.10 -2.97 -10.86
C TRP A 25 -0.30 -3.44 -9.42
N PHE A 26 0.60 -3.06 -8.50
CA PHE A 26 0.45 -3.41 -7.09
C PHE A 26 -0.83 -2.79 -6.49
N ARG A 27 -1.07 -1.49 -6.73
CA ARG A 27 -2.29 -0.80 -6.25
C ARG A 27 -3.56 -1.44 -6.82
N GLU A 28 -3.55 -1.78 -8.10
CA GLU A 28 -4.67 -2.48 -8.78
C GLU A 28 -4.93 -3.85 -8.15
N THR A 29 -3.88 -4.65 -7.95
CA THR A 29 -3.97 -5.98 -7.31
C THR A 29 -4.55 -5.88 -5.89
N ILE A 30 -4.13 -4.88 -5.10
CA ILE A 30 -4.70 -4.65 -3.78
C ILE A 30 -6.17 -4.24 -3.88
N GLY A 31 -6.55 -3.43 -4.88
CA GLY A 31 -7.95 -3.09 -5.17
C GLY A 31 -8.83 -4.31 -5.41
N GLU A 32 -8.39 -5.24 -6.27
CA GLU A 32 -9.12 -6.49 -6.52
C GLU A 32 -9.31 -7.33 -5.24
N LEU A 33 -8.33 -7.30 -4.33
CA LEU A 33 -8.43 -8.00 -3.06
C LEU A 33 -9.40 -7.31 -2.09
N THR A 34 -9.40 -5.98 -2.01
CA THR A 34 -10.28 -5.25 -1.10
C THR A 34 -11.74 -5.25 -1.56
N GLU A 35 -12.00 -5.28 -2.87
CA GLU A 35 -13.34 -5.44 -3.44
C GLU A 35 -14.04 -6.71 -2.93
N ARG A 36 -13.27 -7.77 -2.68
CA ARG A 36 -13.79 -9.06 -2.19
C ARG A 36 -14.16 -9.05 -0.70
N LEU A 37 -13.82 -7.99 0.04
CA LEU A 37 -14.04 -7.91 1.49
C LEU A 37 -15.41 -7.36 1.89
N GLY A 38 -16.19 -6.84 0.92
CA GLY A 38 -17.53 -6.29 1.18
C GLY A 38 -17.53 -5.06 2.10
N VAL A 39 -16.42 -4.33 2.17
CA VAL A 39 -16.28 -3.08 2.95
C VAL A 39 -17.01 -1.91 2.26
N ASP A 40 -17.34 -0.87 3.02
CA ASP A 40 -18.10 0.29 2.51
C ASP A 40 -17.37 1.05 1.38
N ASP A 41 -16.04 1.17 1.47
CA ASP A 41 -15.19 1.82 0.46
C ASP A 41 -13.92 0.98 0.17
N PRO A 42 -14.00 0.01 -0.76
CA PRO A 42 -12.88 -0.85 -1.10
C PRO A 42 -11.70 -0.11 -1.72
N SER A 43 -11.94 0.97 -2.46
CA SER A 43 -10.88 1.76 -3.11
C SER A 43 -10.07 2.52 -2.08
N GLN A 44 -10.73 3.15 -1.11
CA GLN A 44 -10.05 3.81 -0.01
C GLN A 44 -9.22 2.82 0.83
N LEU A 45 -9.76 1.63 1.11
CA LEU A 45 -9.01 0.59 1.79
C LEU A 45 -7.76 0.19 0.99
N ALA A 46 -7.86 0.05 -0.33
CA ALA A 46 -6.73 -0.29 -1.18
C ALA A 46 -5.62 0.78 -1.16
N ASP A 47 -6.00 2.05 -1.19
CA ASP A 47 -5.06 3.16 -1.11
C ASP A 47 -4.36 3.20 0.26
N HIS A 48 -5.09 2.99 1.36
CA HIS A 48 -4.51 2.88 2.70
C HIS A 48 -3.48 1.74 2.80
N LEU A 49 -3.81 0.55 2.29
CA LEU A 49 -2.91 -0.59 2.31
C LEU A 49 -1.68 -0.36 1.42
N THR A 50 -1.86 0.31 0.28
CA THR A 50 -0.76 0.72 -0.60
C THR A 50 0.20 1.67 0.11
N LEU A 51 -0.33 2.67 0.82
CA LEU A 51 0.47 3.62 1.60
C LEU A 51 1.26 2.91 2.71
N VAL A 52 0.66 1.94 3.40
CA VAL A 52 1.37 1.15 4.42
C VAL A 52 2.51 0.34 3.80
N PHE A 53 2.29 -0.27 2.63
CA PHE A 53 3.33 -1.04 1.93
C PHE A 53 4.53 -0.18 1.50
N GLU A 54 4.27 1.01 0.95
CA GLU A 54 5.30 1.98 0.57
C GLU A 54 6.06 2.48 1.81
N GLY A 55 5.34 2.85 2.87
CA GLY A 55 5.93 3.30 4.14
C GLY A 55 6.75 2.22 4.84
N LEU A 56 6.30 0.96 4.79
CA LEU A 56 7.06 -0.20 5.26
C LEU A 56 8.42 -0.30 4.55
N HIS A 57 8.42 -0.22 3.20
CA HIS A 57 9.65 -0.31 2.41
C HIS A 57 10.59 0.86 2.65
N ALA A 58 10.07 2.09 2.74
CA ALA A 58 10.85 3.28 3.00
C ALA A 58 11.48 3.23 4.40
N SER A 59 10.67 3.00 5.43
CA SER A 59 11.13 3.00 6.82
C SER A 59 12.07 1.83 7.14
N SER A 60 11.89 0.66 6.54
CA SER A 60 12.80 -0.48 6.71
C SER A 60 14.21 -0.16 6.20
N GLN A 61 14.31 0.55 5.07
CA GLN A 61 15.60 0.94 4.49
C GLN A 61 16.30 2.02 5.33
N SER A 62 15.56 3.01 5.84
CA SER A 62 16.15 4.13 6.59
C SER A 62 16.40 3.83 8.07
N LEU A 63 15.52 3.05 8.72
CA LEU A 63 15.48 2.87 10.18
C LEU A 63 15.73 1.42 10.61
N GLY A 64 15.95 0.52 9.65
CA GLY A 64 16.19 -0.90 9.88
C GLY A 64 14.93 -1.70 10.27
N PRO A 65 15.04 -3.03 10.32
CA PRO A 65 13.90 -3.93 10.55
C PRO A 65 13.27 -3.80 11.94
N GLN A 66 14.04 -3.35 12.94
CA GLN A 66 13.57 -3.16 14.31
C GLN A 66 12.88 -1.81 14.55
N GLY A 67 12.89 -0.94 13.53
CA GLY A 67 12.23 0.36 13.51
C GLY A 67 10.71 0.28 13.31
N PRO A 68 10.07 1.36 12.82
CA PRO A 68 8.60 1.43 12.67
C PRO A 68 8.01 0.33 11.78
N ALA A 69 8.78 -0.15 10.80
CA ALA A 69 8.41 -1.23 9.89
C ALA A 69 7.84 -2.48 10.59
N LYS A 70 8.34 -2.82 11.79
CA LYS A 70 7.84 -3.96 12.58
C LYS A 70 6.36 -3.86 12.94
N GLN A 71 5.79 -2.66 12.93
CA GLN A 71 4.38 -2.41 13.26
C GLN A 71 3.44 -2.54 12.07
N ALA A 72 3.96 -2.73 10.85
CA ALA A 72 3.13 -2.74 9.64
C ALA A 72 1.99 -3.76 9.69
N ARG A 73 2.26 -4.98 10.17
CA ARG A 73 1.21 -6.01 10.33
C ARG A 73 0.09 -5.55 11.25
N SER A 74 0.42 -5.07 12.44
CA SER A 74 -0.58 -4.60 13.40
C SER A 74 -1.37 -3.40 12.87
N LEU A 75 -0.73 -2.51 12.10
CA LEU A 75 -1.41 -1.39 11.46
C LEU A 75 -2.40 -1.86 10.38
N VAL A 76 -1.99 -2.77 9.51
CA VAL A 76 -2.87 -3.34 8.47
C VAL A 76 -4.09 -4.01 9.10
N GLU A 77 -3.90 -4.81 10.15
CA GLU A 77 -5.00 -5.47 10.87
C GLU A 77 -6.02 -4.47 11.42
N LYS A 78 -5.55 -3.36 12.01
CA LYS A 78 -6.42 -2.29 12.52
C LYS A 78 -7.19 -1.60 11.39
N ILE A 79 -6.53 -1.31 10.27
CA ILE A 79 -7.17 -0.67 9.11
C ILE A 79 -8.26 -1.58 8.53
N ILE A 80 -7.97 -2.86 8.31
CA ILE A 80 -8.94 -3.84 7.78
C ILE A 80 -10.11 -3.99 8.76
N THR A 81 -9.84 -4.12 10.06
CA THR A 81 -10.89 -4.24 11.09
C THR A 81 -11.79 -3.02 11.13
N THR A 82 -11.23 -1.82 10.96
CA THR A 82 -12.00 -0.56 10.98
C THR A 82 -12.83 -0.39 9.70
N ALA A 83 -12.34 -0.89 8.57
CA ALA A 83 -13.04 -0.86 7.30
C ALA A 83 -14.16 -1.92 7.19
N ALA A 84 -14.16 -2.93 8.06
CA ALA A 84 -15.20 -3.95 8.08
C ALA A 84 -16.59 -3.29 8.27
N PRO A 85 -17.62 -3.75 7.54
CA PRO A 85 -18.97 -3.21 7.69
C PRO A 85 -19.40 -3.26 9.15
N ARG A 86 -19.93 -2.14 9.66
CA ARG A 86 -20.55 -2.16 10.99
C ARG A 86 -21.78 -3.08 10.90
N PRO A 87 -21.93 -4.08 11.80
CA PRO A 87 -23.16 -4.85 11.86
C PRO A 87 -24.30 -3.85 12.06
N GLY A 88 -25.27 -3.87 11.13
CA GLY A 88 -26.33 -2.88 11.06
C GLY A 88 -27.06 -2.76 12.40
N THR A 89 -27.16 -1.54 12.92
CA THR A 89 -28.21 -1.17 13.85
C THR A 89 -29.49 -0.93 13.04
N ALA A 90 -30.23 -1.99 12.72
CA ALA A 90 -31.68 -2.07 12.52
C ALA A 90 -32.05 -3.36 11.78
#